data_AF-A0A1Y2U975-F1
#
_entry.id   AF-A0A1Y2U975-F1
#
_cell.length_a   1.000
_cell.length_b   1.000
_cell.length_c   1.000
_cell.angle_alpha   90.00
_cell.angle_beta   90.00
_cell.angle_gamma   90.00
#
_symmetry.space_group_name_H-M   'P 1'
#
loop_
_entity.id
_entity.type
_entity.pdbx_description
1 polymer ?
#
loop_
_entity_poly.entity_id
_entity_poly.type
_entity_poly.pdbx_seq_one_letter_code
_entity_poly.pdbx_strand_id
1 'polypeptide(L)'
;MIAFGRAGSLRFIGSNILHAYFGIDLRQLTSNEGQDTQIGSDKRIKSFSYRIRPTVRLMEAVVEVYGSNSEIATAFHLVIYISKTYHIPIPRSIWQDLLEWTYVMGSPPVSTAWRQADMQFKLPTRSAVELIWDAMISHQVQPGFEQYDILIRNLLGRHQVGKVLPFMRQAVEFYSAQCQEYAEATFEYAQMIKDGIRHSNVVHRYERARFRKSRMWYDIRLWCRKYLSVVRSFNPNNPLTTVAVPDFIREFRPFLPTPAQYRTATGYVSLHDPAQERIYGVRIQHLPIYIPMKKRKKGWWLQFAKIRKLSVLSRHSLAGHAPISRLGLVTLLTSTSRILGSPKRSKSEDGDDENSDLSESFHDDDDYL
;
A
#
# COMPACT_ATOMS: atom_id res chain seq x y z
N MET A 1 -11.48 -18.03 -13.34
CA MET A 1 -12.22 -17.50 -12.16
C MET A 1 -12.05 -15.99 -12.03
N ILE A 2 -10.82 -15.46 -11.99
CA ILE A 2 -10.54 -14.02 -11.81
C ILE A 2 -11.28 -13.13 -12.83
N ALA A 3 -11.27 -13.48 -14.12
CA ALA A 3 -11.99 -12.73 -15.15
C ALA A 3 -13.50 -12.58 -14.85
N PHE A 4 -14.16 -13.67 -14.41
CA PHE A 4 -15.56 -13.62 -13.98
C PHE A 4 -15.75 -12.80 -12.70
N GLY A 5 -14.78 -12.81 -11.79
CA GLY A 5 -14.81 -11.98 -10.59
C GLY A 5 -14.74 -10.50 -10.91
N ARG A 6 -13.86 -10.11 -11.86
CA ARG A 6 -13.78 -8.72 -12.34
C ARG A 6 -15.05 -8.26 -13.06
N ALA A 7 -15.80 -9.19 -13.65
CA ALA A 7 -17.13 -8.93 -14.23
C ALA A 7 -18.27 -8.92 -13.18
N GLY A 8 -18.00 -9.19 -11.90
CA GLY A 8 -19.01 -9.23 -10.83
C GLY A 8 -19.87 -10.50 -10.80
N SER A 9 -19.53 -11.53 -11.59
CA SER A 9 -20.34 -12.75 -11.75
C SER A 9 -20.12 -13.77 -10.61
N LEU A 10 -20.25 -13.34 -9.35
CA LEU A 10 -19.98 -14.18 -8.17
C LEU A 10 -20.90 -15.39 -8.06
N ARG A 11 -22.18 -15.26 -8.45
CA ARG A 11 -23.14 -16.38 -8.45
C ARG A 11 -22.68 -17.52 -9.37
N PHE A 12 -22.20 -17.16 -10.56
CA PHE A 12 -21.67 -18.11 -11.54
C PHE A 12 -20.42 -18.81 -11.00
N ILE A 13 -19.51 -18.06 -10.36
CA ILE A 13 -18.32 -18.64 -9.75
C ILE A 13 -18.71 -19.65 -8.67
N GLY A 14 -19.70 -19.31 -7.84
CA GLY A 14 -20.18 -20.20 -6.80
C GLY A 14 -20.81 -21.49 -7.33
N SER A 15 -21.76 -21.39 -8.25
CA SER A 15 -22.51 -22.56 -8.74
C SER A 15 -21.75 -23.38 -9.77
N ASN A 16 -21.04 -22.73 -10.69
CA ASN A 16 -20.50 -23.38 -11.89
C ASN A 16 -19.00 -23.66 -11.79
N ILE A 17 -18.28 -23.03 -10.86
CA ILE A 17 -16.86 -23.27 -10.64
C ILE A 17 -16.65 -23.99 -9.31
N LEU A 18 -16.99 -23.35 -8.20
CA LEU A 18 -16.74 -23.86 -6.86
C LEU A 18 -17.55 -25.12 -6.55
N HIS A 19 -18.85 -25.10 -6.79
CA HIS A 19 -19.68 -26.29 -6.59
C HIS A 19 -19.40 -27.39 -7.62
N ALA A 20 -19.38 -27.06 -8.93
CA ALA A 20 -19.28 -28.08 -9.98
C ALA A 20 -17.91 -28.79 -10.05
N TYR A 21 -16.79 -28.09 -9.84
CA TYR A 21 -15.45 -28.68 -9.97
C TYR A 21 -14.83 -29.07 -8.63
N PHE A 22 -15.11 -28.31 -7.57
CA PHE A 22 -14.49 -28.50 -6.25
C PHE A 22 -15.46 -29.01 -5.19
N GLY A 23 -16.77 -29.04 -5.47
CA GLY A 23 -17.77 -29.48 -4.50
C GLY A 23 -18.08 -28.51 -3.37
N ILE A 24 -17.67 -27.25 -3.50
CA ILE A 24 -17.81 -26.25 -2.45
C ILE A 24 -19.16 -25.54 -2.60
N ASP A 25 -20.10 -25.83 -1.70
CA ASP A 25 -21.40 -25.17 -1.67
C ASP A 25 -21.37 -23.91 -0.79
N LEU A 26 -21.36 -22.76 -1.45
CA LEU A 26 -21.38 -21.44 -0.79
C LEU A 26 -22.63 -21.20 0.05
N ARG A 27 -23.78 -21.76 -0.31
CA ARG A 27 -25.03 -21.49 0.43
C ARG A 27 -24.98 -22.09 1.82
N GLN A 28 -24.34 -23.26 1.95
CA GLN A 28 -24.13 -23.92 3.24
C GLN A 28 -23.12 -23.16 4.11
N LEU A 29 -22.10 -22.56 3.48
CA LEU A 29 -21.08 -21.78 4.17
C LEU A 29 -21.63 -20.48 4.77
N THR A 30 -22.48 -19.75 4.04
CA THR A 30 -23.03 -18.46 4.51
C THR A 30 -24.23 -18.62 5.44
N SER A 31 -24.95 -19.74 5.39
CA SER A 31 -26.15 -19.96 6.24
C SER A 31 -25.82 -20.43 7.66
N ASN A 32 -24.60 -20.92 7.90
CA ASN A 32 -24.17 -21.45 9.20
C ASN A 32 -23.59 -20.39 10.15
N GLU A 33 -23.66 -19.09 9.82
CA GLU A 33 -23.14 -17.99 10.65
C GLU A 33 -23.87 -17.84 12.02
N GLY A 34 -24.91 -18.63 12.31
CA GLY A 34 -25.70 -18.56 13.55
C GLY A 34 -25.73 -19.83 14.42
N GLN A 35 -24.99 -20.90 14.08
CA GLN A 35 -24.99 -22.13 14.87
C GLN A 35 -23.57 -22.65 15.12
N ASP A 36 -22.95 -22.17 16.19
CA ASP A 36 -21.99 -22.96 16.96
C ASP A 36 -22.72 -24.18 17.51
N THR A 37 -22.81 -25.24 16.71
CA THR A 37 -23.23 -26.55 17.22
C THR A 37 -22.42 -27.65 16.56
N GLN A 38 -21.47 -28.15 17.33
CA GLN A 38 -21.00 -29.53 17.37
C GLN A 38 -20.47 -30.10 16.05
N ILE A 39 -19.14 -30.20 16.03
CA ILE A 39 -18.36 -31.17 15.25
C ILE A 39 -18.80 -32.57 15.71
N GLY A 40 -19.93 -33.04 15.18
CA GLY A 40 -20.44 -34.38 15.34
C GLY A 40 -20.26 -35.14 14.03
N SER A 41 -19.30 -36.06 14.05
CA SER A 41 -19.20 -37.26 13.21
C SER A 41 -19.43 -37.10 11.70
N ASP A 42 -18.36 -37.28 10.94
CA ASP A 42 -18.33 -38.27 9.86
C ASP A 42 -19.52 -38.23 8.89
N LYS A 43 -19.88 -37.02 8.41
CA LYS A 43 -20.50 -36.92 7.09
C LYS A 43 -19.41 -37.27 6.09
N ARG A 44 -19.19 -38.58 5.92
CA ARG A 44 -18.54 -39.19 4.77
C ARG A 44 -18.88 -38.31 3.60
N ILE A 45 -17.87 -37.61 3.12
CA ILE A 45 -17.88 -36.84 1.89
C ILE A 45 -18.58 -37.76 0.89
N LYS A 46 -19.86 -37.51 0.62
CA LYS A 46 -20.61 -38.32 -0.33
C LYS A 46 -19.78 -38.27 -1.58
N SER A 47 -19.41 -39.46 -2.06
CA SER A 47 -18.61 -39.72 -3.25
C SER A 47 -19.25 -39.06 -4.47
N PHE A 48 -19.16 -37.74 -4.54
CA PHE A 48 -19.22 -36.98 -5.75
C PHE A 48 -17.78 -36.89 -6.18
N SER A 49 -17.50 -37.48 -7.34
CA SER A 49 -16.23 -37.44 -8.03
C SER A 49 -15.78 -35.98 -8.22
N TYR A 50 -15.12 -35.40 -7.22
CA TYR A 50 -14.54 -34.06 -7.33
C TYR A 50 -13.36 -34.16 -8.28
N ARG A 51 -13.53 -33.54 -9.45
CA ARG A 51 -12.61 -33.75 -10.57
C ARG A 51 -11.25 -33.10 -10.35
N ILE A 52 -11.15 -32.12 -9.43
CA ILE A 52 -9.92 -31.36 -9.18
C ILE A 52 -9.78 -31.07 -7.68
N ARG A 53 -8.61 -31.41 -7.11
CA ARG A 53 -8.26 -31.05 -5.73
C ARG A 53 -7.93 -29.54 -5.64
N PRO A 54 -8.51 -28.80 -4.68
CA PRO A 54 -8.10 -27.42 -4.39
C PRO A 54 -6.60 -27.28 -4.17
N THR A 55 -6.07 -26.12 -4.55
CA THR A 55 -4.66 -25.77 -4.36
C THR A 55 -4.55 -24.37 -3.76
N VAL A 56 -3.35 -23.96 -3.37
CA VAL A 56 -3.07 -22.58 -2.94
C VAL A 56 -3.52 -21.57 -4.00
N ARG A 57 -3.32 -21.85 -5.29
CA ARG A 57 -3.79 -20.99 -6.40
C ARG A 57 -5.30 -20.78 -6.41
N LEU A 58 -6.08 -21.77 -5.95
CA LEU A 58 -7.52 -21.59 -5.80
C LEU A 58 -7.83 -20.61 -4.67
N MET A 59 -7.13 -20.72 -3.53
CA MET A 59 -7.28 -19.77 -2.42
C MET A 59 -6.92 -18.34 -2.85
N GLU A 60 -5.83 -18.17 -3.62
CA GLU A 60 -5.42 -16.86 -4.18
C GLU A 60 -6.54 -16.30 -5.06
N ALA A 61 -7.06 -17.12 -5.97
CA ALA A 61 -8.14 -16.70 -6.85
C ALA A 61 -9.44 -16.40 -6.09
N VAL A 62 -9.74 -17.12 -5.00
CA VAL A 62 -10.92 -16.86 -4.14
C VAL A 62 -10.78 -15.50 -3.46
N VAL A 63 -9.64 -15.24 -2.82
CA VAL A 63 -9.41 -13.95 -2.14
C VAL A 63 -9.45 -12.81 -3.13
N GLU A 64 -8.84 -12.94 -4.29
CA GLU A 64 -8.86 -11.92 -5.33
C GLU A 64 -10.29 -11.64 -5.84
N VAL A 65 -11.06 -12.68 -6.12
CA VAL A 65 -12.42 -12.56 -6.68
C VAL A 65 -13.40 -11.96 -5.66
N TYR A 66 -13.47 -12.52 -4.46
CA TYR A 66 -14.42 -12.06 -3.45
C TYR A 66 -13.95 -10.77 -2.76
N GLY A 67 -12.64 -10.64 -2.55
CA GLY A 67 -12.00 -9.43 -2.04
C GLY A 67 -12.26 -8.20 -2.90
N SER A 68 -12.02 -8.31 -4.22
CA SER A 68 -12.25 -7.21 -5.17
C SER A 68 -13.73 -6.82 -5.35
N ASN A 69 -14.67 -7.70 -4.95
CA ASN A 69 -16.12 -7.43 -4.97
C ASN A 69 -16.70 -7.06 -3.58
N SER A 70 -15.83 -6.77 -2.61
CA SER A 70 -16.18 -6.39 -1.24
C SER A 70 -16.94 -7.47 -0.47
N GLU A 71 -16.75 -8.74 -0.83
CA GLU A 71 -17.31 -9.92 -0.15
C GLU A 71 -16.26 -10.54 0.78
N ILE A 72 -15.73 -9.72 1.70
CA ILE A 72 -14.57 -10.07 2.54
C ILE A 72 -14.88 -11.28 3.45
N ALA A 73 -16.05 -11.31 4.09
CA ALA A 73 -16.45 -12.41 4.97
C ALA A 73 -16.48 -13.73 4.20
N THR A 74 -17.13 -13.74 3.04
CA THR A 74 -17.18 -14.91 2.14
C THR A 74 -15.78 -15.36 1.72
N ALA A 75 -14.89 -14.43 1.37
CA ALA A 75 -13.50 -14.74 1.03
C ALA A 75 -12.78 -15.45 2.19
N PHE A 76 -12.87 -14.87 3.39
CA PHE A 76 -12.26 -15.43 4.61
C PHE A 76 -12.80 -16.82 4.93
N HIS A 77 -14.13 -17.00 4.96
CA HIS A 77 -14.75 -18.29 5.24
C HIS A 77 -14.37 -19.36 4.23
N LEU A 78 -14.30 -19.02 2.93
CA LEU A 78 -13.87 -19.97 1.90
C LEU A 78 -12.41 -20.40 2.08
N VAL A 79 -11.50 -19.47 2.39
CA VAL A 79 -10.09 -19.81 2.65
C VAL A 79 -9.97 -20.74 3.85
N ILE A 80 -10.64 -20.42 4.95
CA ILE A 80 -10.64 -21.25 6.16
C ILE A 80 -11.24 -22.64 5.86
N TYR A 81 -12.34 -22.70 5.12
CA TYR A 81 -12.97 -23.95 4.71
C TYR A 81 -12.05 -24.80 3.83
N ILE A 82 -11.42 -24.21 2.82
CA ILE A 82 -10.49 -24.92 1.93
C ILE A 82 -9.30 -25.44 2.73
N SER A 83 -8.74 -24.61 3.62
CA SER A 83 -7.61 -25.01 4.45
C SER A 83 -7.95 -26.19 5.36
N LYS A 84 -9.07 -26.11 6.09
CA LYS A 84 -9.52 -27.17 7.02
C LYS A 84 -9.91 -28.45 6.30
N THR A 85 -10.66 -28.35 5.21
CA THR A 85 -11.22 -29.51 4.49
C THR A 85 -10.14 -30.27 3.73
N TYR A 86 -9.22 -29.56 3.06
CA TYR A 86 -8.21 -30.17 2.19
C TYR A 86 -6.82 -30.23 2.81
N HIS A 87 -6.68 -29.81 4.08
CA HIS A 87 -5.44 -29.79 4.86
C HIS A 87 -4.33 -29.01 4.14
N ILE A 88 -4.67 -27.86 3.57
CA ILE A 88 -3.73 -26.99 2.87
C ILE A 88 -3.38 -25.83 3.80
N PRO A 89 -2.11 -25.62 4.17
CA PRO A 89 -1.73 -24.47 4.99
C PRO A 89 -2.01 -23.16 4.24
N ILE A 90 -2.51 -22.15 4.96
CA ILE A 90 -2.78 -20.83 4.38
C ILE A 90 -1.45 -20.06 4.35
N PRO A 91 -0.88 -19.77 3.18
CA PRO A 91 0.39 -19.07 3.11
C PRO A 91 0.23 -17.59 3.50
N ARG A 92 1.34 -16.96 3.90
CA ARG A 92 1.38 -15.54 4.29
C ARG A 92 0.85 -14.59 3.20
N SER A 93 1.03 -14.92 1.92
CA SER A 93 0.50 -14.12 0.80
C SER A 93 -1.02 -14.00 0.84
N ILE A 94 -1.73 -15.08 1.15
CA ILE A 94 -3.20 -15.08 1.24
C ILE A 94 -3.69 -14.18 2.38
N TRP A 95 -3.02 -14.22 3.52
CA TRP A 95 -3.32 -13.34 4.65
C TRP A 95 -3.04 -11.87 4.31
N GLN A 96 -1.95 -11.60 3.59
CA GLN A 96 -1.67 -10.27 3.07
C GLN A 96 -2.80 -9.77 2.15
N ASP A 97 -3.21 -10.58 1.18
CA ASP A 97 -4.26 -10.21 0.23
C ASP A 97 -5.60 -9.96 0.95
N LEU A 98 -5.95 -10.79 1.94
CA LEU A 98 -7.14 -10.59 2.78
C LEU A 98 -7.07 -9.26 3.56
N LEU A 99 -5.94 -8.95 4.19
CA LEU A 99 -5.74 -7.69 4.91
C LEU A 99 -5.81 -6.48 3.95
N GLU A 100 -5.16 -6.57 2.79
CA GLU A 100 -5.14 -5.53 1.77
C GLU A 100 -6.55 -5.23 1.24
N TRP A 101 -7.27 -6.25 0.78
CA TRP A 101 -8.63 -6.08 0.28
C TRP A 101 -9.58 -5.53 1.34
N THR A 102 -9.47 -6.01 2.58
CA THR A 102 -10.28 -5.51 3.69
C THR A 102 -9.99 -4.03 3.98
N TYR A 103 -8.72 -3.66 3.99
CA TYR A 103 -8.32 -2.28 4.21
C TYR A 103 -8.76 -1.37 3.06
N VAL A 104 -8.56 -1.77 1.81
CA VAL A 104 -8.94 -1.01 0.61
C VAL A 104 -10.46 -0.79 0.58
N MET A 105 -11.25 -1.84 0.82
CA MET A 105 -12.72 -1.74 0.83
C MET A 105 -13.24 -0.89 2.00
N GLY A 106 -12.55 -0.91 3.14
CA GLY A 106 -12.87 -0.09 4.31
C GLY A 106 -12.42 1.37 4.21
N SER A 107 -11.52 1.71 3.28
CA SER A 107 -10.88 3.03 3.19
C SER A 107 -11.46 3.91 2.08
N PRO A 108 -11.42 5.25 2.19
CA PRO A 108 -11.71 6.13 1.07
C PRO A 108 -10.71 5.94 -0.08
N PRO A 109 -11.10 6.09 -1.36
CA PRO A 109 -12.42 6.56 -1.83
C PRO A 109 -13.47 5.45 -1.98
N VAL A 110 -13.10 4.17 -1.86
CA VAL A 110 -14.01 3.05 -2.11
C VAL A 110 -15.16 3.05 -1.10
N SER A 111 -14.85 3.17 0.19
CA SER A 111 -15.89 3.25 1.23
C SER A 111 -16.85 4.43 1.04
N THR A 112 -16.37 5.56 0.51
CA THR A 112 -17.22 6.72 0.21
C THR A 112 -18.11 6.49 -1.01
N ALA A 113 -17.61 5.78 -2.03
CA ALA A 113 -18.41 5.43 -3.21
C ALA A 113 -19.55 4.47 -2.84
N TRP A 114 -19.29 3.45 -2.02
CA TRP A 114 -20.32 2.52 -1.56
C TRP A 114 -21.40 3.21 -0.71
N ARG A 115 -21.02 4.15 0.16
CA ARG A 115 -22.00 4.98 0.90
C ARG A 115 -22.85 5.85 -0.02
N GLN A 116 -22.25 6.44 -1.06
CA GLN A 116 -22.98 7.26 -2.03
C GLN A 116 -23.95 6.45 -2.89
N ALA A 117 -23.62 5.19 -3.14
CA ALA A 117 -24.44 4.24 -3.88
C ALA A 117 -25.44 3.47 -3.01
N ASP A 118 -25.57 3.83 -1.72
CA ASP A 118 -26.43 3.19 -0.73
C ASP A 118 -26.22 1.67 -0.54
N MET A 119 -24.99 1.20 -0.81
CA MET A 119 -24.58 -0.19 -0.66
C MET A 119 -23.73 -0.38 0.59
N GLN A 120 -24.28 0.02 1.75
CA GLN A 120 -23.54 -0.01 3.02
C GLN A 120 -23.19 -1.42 3.48
N PHE A 121 -24.00 -2.43 3.10
CA PHE A 121 -23.75 -3.85 3.39
C PHE A 121 -22.45 -4.38 2.76
N LYS A 122 -21.91 -3.70 1.74
CA LYS A 122 -20.60 -4.02 1.14
C LYS A 122 -19.42 -3.52 1.97
N LEU A 123 -19.64 -2.62 2.94
CA LEU A 123 -18.54 -2.09 3.73
C LEU A 123 -18.09 -3.14 4.75
N PRO A 124 -16.78 -3.45 4.80
CA PRO A 124 -16.25 -4.28 5.88
C PRO A 124 -16.56 -3.66 7.24
N THR A 125 -16.81 -4.51 8.24
CA THR A 125 -16.95 -4.09 9.63
C THR A 125 -15.73 -3.28 10.07
N ARG A 126 -15.93 -2.30 10.97
CA ARG A 126 -14.82 -1.43 11.44
C ARG A 126 -13.66 -2.19 12.06
N SER A 127 -13.90 -3.38 12.58
CA SER A 127 -12.90 -4.28 13.17
C SER A 127 -12.44 -5.41 12.24
N ALA A 128 -12.89 -5.45 10.97
CA ALA A 128 -12.62 -6.56 10.07
C ALA A 128 -11.10 -6.79 9.85
N VAL A 129 -10.31 -5.71 9.76
CA VAL A 129 -8.84 -5.82 9.64
C VAL A 129 -8.22 -6.46 10.88
N GLU A 130 -8.72 -6.12 12.07
CA GLU A 130 -8.23 -6.69 13.34
C GLU A 130 -8.63 -8.16 13.47
N LEU A 131 -9.86 -8.51 13.06
CA LEU A 131 -10.31 -9.91 13.06
C LEU A 131 -9.45 -10.79 12.14
N ILE A 132 -9.11 -10.31 10.95
CA ILE A 132 -8.22 -11.03 10.03
C ILE A 132 -6.80 -11.10 10.58
N TRP A 133 -6.33 -10.02 11.20
CA TRP A 133 -5.03 -10.00 11.88
C TRP A 133 -4.97 -11.05 12.99
N ASP A 134 -5.94 -11.06 13.89
CA ASP A 134 -6.01 -12.00 15.02
C ASP A 134 -6.14 -13.45 14.51
N ALA A 135 -6.89 -13.68 13.43
CA ALA A 135 -6.96 -14.97 12.77
C ALA A 135 -5.60 -15.41 12.19
N MET A 136 -4.88 -14.50 11.51
CA MET A 136 -3.54 -14.78 10.98
C MET A 136 -2.57 -15.18 12.10
N ILE A 137 -2.58 -14.46 13.23
CA ILE A 137 -1.76 -14.77 14.40
C ILE A 137 -2.17 -16.12 15.02
N SER A 138 -3.47 -16.39 15.11
CA SER A 138 -4.00 -17.67 15.61
C SER A 138 -3.57 -18.86 14.74
N HIS A 139 -3.36 -18.63 13.44
CA HIS A 139 -2.79 -19.59 12.49
C HIS A 139 -1.25 -19.66 12.53
N GLN A 140 -0.61 -19.07 13.55
CA GLN A 140 0.85 -19.06 13.76
C GLN A 140 1.64 -18.47 12.59
N VAL A 141 1.02 -17.59 11.79
CA VAL A 141 1.71 -16.92 10.69
C VAL A 141 2.41 -15.68 11.23
N GLN A 142 3.74 -15.62 11.06
CA GLN A 142 4.51 -14.46 11.47
C GLN A 142 4.21 -13.26 10.56
N PRO A 143 3.71 -12.14 11.09
CA PRO A 143 3.52 -10.91 10.32
C PRO A 143 4.87 -10.32 9.96
N GLY A 144 4.98 -9.71 8.78
CA GLY A 144 6.08 -8.82 8.46
C GLY A 144 5.59 -7.40 8.23
N PHE A 145 6.49 -6.55 7.78
CA PHE A 145 6.29 -5.10 7.75
C PHE A 145 5.04 -4.68 6.97
N GLU A 146 4.73 -5.34 5.85
CA GLU A 146 3.58 -5.00 5.01
C GLU A 146 2.25 -5.23 5.72
N GLN A 147 2.14 -6.28 6.54
CA GLN A 147 0.95 -6.52 7.36
C GLN A 147 0.81 -5.45 8.45
N TYR A 148 1.92 -5.10 9.12
CA TYR A 148 1.93 -4.02 10.12
C TYR A 148 1.52 -2.68 9.53
N ASP A 149 2.00 -2.34 8.32
CA ASP A 149 1.64 -1.11 7.63
C ASP A 149 0.12 -0.97 7.46
N ILE A 150 -0.54 -2.05 7.03
CA ILE A 150 -2.00 -2.08 6.86
C ILE A 150 -2.71 -1.89 8.20
N LEU A 151 -2.30 -2.64 9.23
CA LEU A 151 -2.91 -2.55 10.56
C LEU A 151 -2.76 -1.15 11.17
N ILE A 152 -1.54 -0.60 11.13
CA ILE A 152 -1.23 0.73 11.68
C ILE A 152 -2.02 1.81 10.95
N ARG A 153 -2.05 1.79 9.61
CA ARG A 153 -2.86 2.75 8.83
C ARG A 153 -4.34 2.63 9.15
N ASN A 154 -4.86 1.41 9.29
CA ASN A 154 -6.25 1.16 9.65
C ASN A 154 -6.60 1.72 11.04
N LEU A 155 -5.77 1.47 12.06
CA LEU A 155 -5.95 1.98 13.42
C LEU A 155 -5.86 3.51 13.49
N LEU A 156 -4.88 4.10 12.78
CA LEU A 156 -4.72 5.55 12.68
C LEU A 156 -5.91 6.20 11.95
N GLY A 157 -6.44 5.56 10.90
CA GLY A 157 -7.65 6.00 10.22
C GLY A 157 -8.88 6.02 11.13
N ARG A 158 -8.94 5.11 12.10
CA ARG A 158 -9.99 5.01 13.12
C ARG A 158 -9.72 5.81 14.40
N HIS A 159 -8.66 6.60 14.44
CA HIS A 159 -8.26 7.43 15.60
C HIS A 159 -7.93 6.63 16.88
N GLN A 160 -7.57 5.35 16.77
CA GLN A 160 -7.23 4.49 17.92
C GLN A 160 -5.75 4.60 18.31
N VAL A 161 -5.31 5.80 18.66
CA VAL A 161 -3.88 6.12 18.90
C VAL A 161 -3.22 5.25 19.99
N GLY A 162 -3.95 4.89 21.04
CA GLY A 162 -3.40 4.09 22.15
C GLY A 162 -2.98 2.68 21.75
N LYS A 163 -3.65 2.06 20.76
CA LYS A 163 -3.31 0.73 20.28
C LYS A 163 -2.18 0.73 19.25
N VAL A 164 -1.87 1.86 18.65
CA VAL A 164 -0.94 1.96 17.51
C VAL A 164 0.52 1.85 17.94
N LEU A 165 0.88 2.44 19.09
CA LEU A 165 2.28 2.56 19.50
C LEU A 165 3.04 1.22 19.62
N PRO A 166 2.48 0.17 20.26
CA PRO A 166 3.17 -1.13 20.32
C PRO A 166 3.45 -1.71 18.94
N PHE A 167 2.52 -1.59 17.99
CA PHE A 167 2.70 -2.08 16.63
C PHE A 167 3.72 -1.25 15.85
N MET A 168 3.75 0.07 16.04
CA MET A 168 4.79 0.93 15.44
C MET A 168 6.19 0.55 15.93
N ARG A 169 6.35 0.27 17.24
CA ARG A 169 7.64 -0.17 17.81
C ARG A 169 8.13 -1.47 17.18
N GLN A 170 7.27 -2.48 17.10
CA GLN A 170 7.59 -3.75 16.44
C GLN A 170 7.92 -3.55 14.95
N ALA A 171 7.20 -2.67 14.25
CA ALA A 171 7.51 -2.34 12.86
C ALA A 171 8.87 -1.64 12.68
N VAL A 172 9.31 -0.85 13.66
CA VAL A 172 10.66 -0.23 13.67
C VAL A 172 11.76 -1.28 13.84
N GLU A 173 11.51 -2.37 14.56
CA GLU A 173 12.47 -3.49 14.65
C GLU A 173 12.73 -4.11 13.27
N PHE A 174 11.69 -4.33 12.46
CA PHE A 174 11.86 -4.77 11.07
C PHE A 174 12.66 -3.76 10.24
N TYR A 175 12.44 -2.47 10.44
CA TYR A 175 13.23 -1.43 9.76
C TYR A 175 14.71 -1.48 10.17
N SER A 176 14.99 -1.71 11.45
CA SER A 176 16.36 -1.84 11.96
C SER A 176 17.10 -3.04 11.34
N ALA A 177 16.43 -4.19 11.23
CA ALA A 177 16.94 -5.37 10.53
C ALA A 177 17.17 -5.09 9.04
N GLN A 178 16.25 -4.37 8.39
CA GLN A 178 16.43 -3.97 6.99
C GLN A 178 17.58 -2.97 6.79
N CYS A 179 17.91 -2.17 7.81
CA CYS A 179 19.09 -1.29 7.77
C CYS A 179 20.39 -2.09 7.86
N GLN A 180 20.42 -3.18 8.61
CA GLN A 180 21.56 -4.11 8.67
C GLN A 180 21.75 -4.81 7.31
N GLU A 181 20.69 -5.40 6.74
CA GLU A 181 20.73 -6.02 5.41
C GLU A 181 21.19 -5.03 4.34
N TYR A 182 20.76 -3.76 4.42
CA TYR A 182 21.24 -2.73 3.51
C TYR A 182 22.72 -2.41 3.70
N ALA A 183 23.23 -2.38 4.94
CA ALA A 183 24.64 -2.15 5.21
C ALA A 183 25.51 -3.28 4.65
N GLU A 184 25.10 -4.52 4.84
CA GLU A 184 25.77 -5.71 4.27
C GLU A 184 25.78 -5.68 2.74
N ALA A 185 24.62 -5.44 2.12
CA ALA A 185 24.52 -5.34 0.67
C ALA A 185 25.32 -4.18 0.09
N THR A 186 25.48 -3.09 0.84
CA THR A 186 26.33 -1.95 0.45
C THR A 186 27.81 -2.32 0.50
N PHE A 187 28.24 -3.07 1.51
CA PHE A 187 29.61 -3.54 1.63
C PHE A 187 29.97 -4.49 0.48
N GLU A 188 29.13 -5.48 0.18
CA GLU A 188 29.31 -6.38 -0.96
C GLU A 188 29.38 -5.61 -2.30
N TYR A 189 28.49 -4.63 -2.47
CA TYR A 189 28.50 -3.78 -3.66
C TYR A 189 29.79 -2.95 -3.79
N ALA A 190 30.31 -2.42 -2.68
CA ALA A 190 31.57 -1.69 -2.66
C ALA A 190 32.77 -2.58 -2.98
N GLN A 191 32.80 -3.82 -2.46
CA GLN A 191 33.81 -4.82 -2.83
C GLN A 191 33.75 -5.17 -4.32
N MET A 192 32.56 -5.40 -4.87
CA MET A 192 32.36 -5.64 -6.30
C MET A 192 32.91 -4.50 -7.17
N ILE A 193 32.71 -3.25 -6.76
CA ILE A 193 33.28 -2.09 -7.47
C ILE A 193 34.81 -2.12 -7.40
N LYS A 194 35.39 -2.45 -6.24
CA LYS A 194 36.84 -2.52 -6.04
C LYS A 194 37.49 -3.61 -6.88
N ASP A 195 36.85 -4.77 -6.98
CA ASP A 195 37.37 -5.93 -7.71
C ASP A 195 37.19 -5.80 -9.22
N GLY A 196 36.38 -4.84 -9.69
CA GLY A 196 36.14 -4.56 -11.11
C GLY A 196 35.26 -5.60 -11.83
N ILE A 197 34.82 -6.65 -11.14
CA ILE A 197 33.98 -7.72 -11.70
C ILE A 197 32.52 -7.45 -11.36
N ARG A 198 31.69 -7.24 -12.38
CA ARG A 198 30.27 -6.93 -12.19
C ARG A 198 29.43 -8.19 -12.02
N HIS A 199 28.89 -8.40 -10.82
CA HIS A 199 27.92 -9.45 -10.54
C HIS A 199 26.49 -8.90 -10.51
N SER A 200 25.63 -9.34 -11.44
CA SER A 200 24.22 -8.90 -11.53
C SER A 200 23.47 -9.12 -10.21
N ASN A 201 23.71 -10.25 -9.54
CA ASN A 201 23.04 -10.59 -8.27
C ASN A 201 23.37 -9.59 -7.14
N VAL A 202 24.62 -9.14 -7.04
CA VAL A 202 25.06 -8.17 -6.01
C VAL A 202 24.39 -6.81 -6.24
N VAL A 203 24.36 -6.36 -7.51
CA VAL A 203 23.65 -5.14 -7.89
C VAL A 203 22.15 -5.23 -7.55
N HIS A 204 21.49 -6.34 -7.89
CA HIS A 204 20.08 -6.54 -7.59
C HIS A 204 19.79 -6.60 -6.08
N ARG A 205 20.64 -7.26 -5.29
CA ARG A 205 20.51 -7.31 -3.83
C ARG A 205 20.63 -5.91 -3.23
N TYR A 206 21.67 -5.16 -3.60
CA TYR A 206 21.88 -3.78 -3.16
C TYR A 206 20.68 -2.88 -3.48
N GLU A 207 20.23 -2.86 -4.74
CA GLU A 207 19.10 -2.02 -5.15
C GLU A 207 17.81 -2.43 -4.42
N ARG A 208 17.53 -3.73 -4.30
CA ARG A 208 16.35 -4.22 -3.57
C ARG A 208 16.38 -3.82 -2.10
N ALA A 209 17.53 -3.96 -1.43
CA ALA A 209 17.72 -3.56 -0.04
C ALA A 209 17.57 -2.04 0.14
N ARG A 210 18.11 -1.25 -0.78
CA ARG A 210 17.97 0.21 -0.82
C ARG A 210 16.51 0.63 -0.94
N PHE A 211 15.77 0.09 -1.91
CA PHE A 211 14.36 0.42 -2.12
C PHE A 211 13.49 0.01 -0.94
N ARG A 212 13.73 -1.18 -0.36
CA ARG A 212 13.01 -1.65 0.83
C ARG A 212 13.23 -0.72 2.02
N LYS A 213 14.49 -0.39 2.33
CA LYS A 213 14.83 0.55 3.40
C LYS A 213 14.14 1.91 3.20
N SER A 214 14.21 2.49 2.00
CA SER A 214 13.58 3.78 1.72
C SER A 214 12.06 3.72 1.83
N ARG A 215 11.43 2.66 1.33
CA ARG A 215 9.97 2.44 1.43
C ARG A 215 9.54 2.36 2.91
N MET A 216 10.18 1.51 3.70
CA MET A 216 9.84 1.34 5.12
C MET A 216 10.02 2.64 5.91
N TRP A 217 11.10 3.38 5.67
CA TRP A 217 11.31 4.68 6.30
C TRP A 217 10.19 5.68 5.95
N TYR A 218 9.78 5.71 4.68
CA TYR A 218 8.69 6.59 4.23
C TYR A 218 7.34 6.20 4.84
N ASP A 219 7.05 4.90 4.93
CA ASP A 219 5.83 4.39 5.55
C ASP A 219 5.78 4.75 7.05
N ILE A 220 6.88 4.53 7.79
CA ILE A 220 6.98 4.94 9.21
C ILE A 220 6.81 6.45 9.37
N ARG A 221 7.45 7.25 8.52
CA ARG A 221 7.29 8.72 8.51
C ARG A 221 5.84 9.14 8.26
N LEU A 222 5.15 8.47 7.35
CA LEU A 222 3.73 8.72 7.07
C LEU A 222 2.87 8.39 8.29
N TRP A 223 3.15 7.28 8.99
CA TRP A 223 2.47 6.94 10.23
C TRP A 223 2.71 8.01 11.30
N CYS A 224 3.95 8.47 11.47
CA CYS A 224 4.27 9.49 12.48
C CYS A 224 3.53 10.81 12.20
N ARG A 225 3.54 11.27 10.95
CA ARG A 225 2.76 12.45 10.54
C ARG A 225 1.26 12.25 10.80
N LYS A 226 0.72 11.06 10.46
CA LYS A 226 -0.70 10.78 10.66
C LYS A 226 -1.04 10.70 12.15
N TYR A 227 -0.21 10.08 12.98
CA TYR A 227 -0.34 10.00 14.43
C TYR A 227 -0.45 11.41 15.02
N LEU A 228 0.51 12.29 14.73
CA LEU A 228 0.49 13.68 15.22
C LEU A 228 -0.73 14.49 14.74
N SER A 229 -1.25 14.20 13.54
CA SER A 229 -2.45 14.87 13.02
C SER A 229 -3.77 14.38 13.66
N VAL A 230 -3.75 13.14 14.16
CA VAL A 230 -4.91 12.45 14.73
C VAL A 230 -5.03 12.72 16.23
N VAL A 231 -3.91 12.84 16.94
CA VAL A 231 -3.90 13.21 18.35
C VAL A 231 -4.48 14.62 18.50
N ARG A 232 -5.60 14.70 19.22
CA ARG A 232 -6.27 15.95 19.56
C ARG A 232 -6.65 15.89 21.02
N SER A 233 -6.31 16.94 21.76
CA SER A 233 -6.89 17.18 23.08
C SER A 233 -7.54 18.56 23.11
N PHE A 234 -8.76 18.59 23.61
CA PHE A 234 -9.46 19.84 23.93
C PHE A 234 -9.13 20.33 25.34
N ASN A 235 -8.56 19.47 26.19
CA ASN A 235 -8.15 19.83 27.54
C ASN A 235 -6.62 20.10 27.57
N PRO A 236 -6.16 21.27 28.03
CA PRO A 236 -4.73 21.61 28.11
C PRO A 236 -3.93 20.67 29.02
N ASN A 237 -4.57 20.09 30.04
CA ASN A 237 -3.91 19.21 31.02
C ASN A 237 -4.01 17.72 30.67
N ASN A 238 -4.41 17.39 29.44
CA ASN A 238 -4.54 15.99 29.03
C ASN A 238 -3.15 15.33 28.92
N PRO A 239 -2.90 14.23 29.67
CA PRO A 239 -1.62 13.53 29.64
C PRO A 239 -1.24 13.02 28.24
N LEU A 240 -2.22 12.81 27.35
CA LEU A 240 -1.95 12.43 25.96
C LEU A 240 -1.15 13.50 25.21
N THR A 241 -1.47 14.79 25.41
CA THR A 241 -0.77 15.88 24.73
C THR A 241 0.46 16.38 25.48
N THR A 242 0.45 16.32 26.81
CA THR A 242 1.55 16.86 27.64
C THR A 242 2.67 15.85 27.87
N VAL A 243 2.39 14.55 27.87
CA VAL A 243 3.37 13.48 28.13
C VAL A 243 3.54 12.58 26.91
N ALA A 244 2.45 11.96 26.44
CA ALA A 244 2.56 10.90 25.42
C ALA A 244 3.04 11.42 24.05
N VAL A 245 2.63 12.62 23.63
CA VAL A 245 3.12 13.22 22.36
C VAL A 245 4.60 13.61 22.44
N PRO A 246 5.09 14.34 23.46
CA PRO A 246 6.52 14.59 23.60
C PRO A 246 7.37 13.31 23.68
N ASP A 247 6.91 12.29 24.42
CA ASP A 247 7.61 11.00 24.51
C ASP A 247 7.63 10.29 23.15
N PHE A 248 6.51 10.29 22.42
CA PHE A 248 6.45 9.79 21.05
C PHE A 248 7.42 10.54 20.13
N ILE A 249 7.52 11.86 20.25
CA ILE A 249 8.43 12.67 19.44
C ILE A 249 9.89 12.34 19.74
N ARG A 250 10.21 12.11 21.02
CA ARG A 250 11.56 11.70 21.44
C ARG A 250 11.90 10.32 20.88
N GLU A 251 10.98 9.37 20.96
CA GLU A 251 11.16 7.99 20.52
C GLU A 251 11.28 7.86 18.99
N PHE A 252 10.36 8.49 18.24
CA PHE A 252 10.31 8.40 16.78
C PHE A 252 11.02 9.55 16.07
N ARG A 253 11.89 10.29 16.78
CA ARG A 253 12.65 11.43 16.28
C ARG A 253 13.23 11.20 14.87
N PRO A 254 13.91 10.08 14.54
CA PRO A 254 14.53 9.87 13.23
C PRO A 254 13.57 9.84 12.03
N PHE A 255 12.28 9.60 12.26
CA PHE A 255 11.27 9.44 11.23
C PHE A 255 10.35 10.66 11.10
N LEU A 256 10.42 11.59 12.05
CA LEU A 256 9.54 12.75 12.05
C LEU A 256 9.84 13.71 10.89
N PRO A 257 8.81 14.37 10.33
CA PRO A 257 9.04 15.50 9.45
C PRO A 257 9.62 16.67 10.26
N THR A 258 10.45 17.48 9.61
CA THR A 258 10.92 18.76 10.16
C THR A 258 10.30 19.91 9.35
N PRO A 259 9.43 20.77 9.93
CA PRO A 259 8.96 20.74 11.32
C PRO A 259 7.99 19.60 11.65
N ALA A 260 8.06 19.09 12.88
CA ALA A 260 7.07 18.20 13.45
C ALA A 260 5.96 19.05 14.08
N GLN A 261 4.74 18.91 13.57
CA GLN A 261 3.61 19.73 13.99
C GLN A 261 2.55 18.87 14.66
N TYR A 262 2.06 19.33 15.81
CA TYR A 262 0.92 18.71 16.50
C TYR A 262 0.03 19.77 17.16
N ARG A 263 -1.22 19.40 17.43
CA ARG A 263 -2.23 20.30 17.99
C ARG A 263 -2.36 20.11 19.50
N THR A 264 -2.31 21.20 20.24
CA THR A 264 -2.62 21.28 21.68
C THR A 264 -3.99 21.94 21.87
N ALA A 265 -4.48 21.98 23.11
CA ALA A 265 -5.75 22.65 23.41
C ALA A 265 -5.69 24.17 23.10
N THR A 266 -4.52 24.78 23.22
CA THR A 266 -4.29 26.22 23.05
C THR A 266 -3.83 26.61 21.65
N GLY A 267 -3.39 25.67 20.81
CA GLY A 267 -2.92 26.00 19.46
C GLY A 267 -2.14 24.88 18.78
N TYR A 268 -1.11 25.25 18.02
CA TYR A 268 -0.20 24.32 17.34
C TYR A 268 1.21 24.49 17.88
N VAL A 269 1.89 23.36 18.08
CA VAL A 269 3.30 23.33 18.42
C VAL A 269 4.05 22.82 17.20
N SER A 270 5.03 23.61 16.73
CA SER A 270 5.94 23.25 15.64
C SER A 270 7.34 23.06 16.23
N LEU A 271 7.87 21.84 16.17
CA LEU A 271 9.21 21.52 16.61
C LEU A 271 10.14 21.40 15.41
N HIS A 272 11.27 22.08 15.47
CA HIS A 272 12.32 22.01 14.47
C HIS A 272 13.50 21.23 15.02
N ASP A 273 13.90 20.18 14.31
CA ASP A 273 15.14 19.47 14.61
C ASP A 273 16.25 20.00 13.70
N PRO A 274 17.28 20.69 14.24
CA PRO A 274 18.38 21.21 13.43
C PRO A 274 19.23 20.09 12.81
N ALA A 275 19.19 18.87 13.35
CA ALA A 275 19.94 17.72 12.84
C ALA A 275 19.25 17.02 11.66
N GLN A 276 17.99 17.33 11.36
CA GLN A 276 17.25 16.73 10.27
C GLN A 276 17.13 17.66 9.07
N GLU A 277 17.35 17.09 7.89
CA GLU A 277 17.13 17.79 6.63
C GLU A 277 15.67 18.20 6.48
N ARG A 278 15.46 19.48 6.16
CA ARG A 278 14.16 19.97 5.72
C ARG A 278 13.86 19.36 4.36
N ILE A 279 12.76 18.63 4.27
CA ILE A 279 12.28 18.12 3.00
C ILE A 279 11.44 19.20 2.34
N TYR A 280 11.98 19.79 1.28
CA TYR A 280 11.23 20.68 0.41
C TYR A 280 10.56 19.85 -0.67
N GLY A 281 9.24 20.01 -0.78
CA GLY A 281 8.49 19.57 -1.95
C GLY A 281 8.67 20.61 -3.05
N VAL A 282 9.63 20.41 -3.96
CA VAL A 282 9.79 21.32 -5.10
C VAL A 282 8.73 20.97 -6.14
N ARG A 283 7.92 21.98 -6.50
CA ARG A 283 6.88 21.88 -7.53
C ARG A 283 7.58 21.86 -8.88
N ILE A 284 7.60 20.69 -9.54
CA ILE A 284 8.32 20.56 -10.82
C ILE A 284 7.43 20.89 -12.01
N GLN A 285 6.15 20.51 -12.00
CA GLN A 285 5.29 20.64 -13.18
C GLN A 285 3.80 20.57 -12.84
N HIS A 286 3.02 21.32 -13.62
CA HIS A 286 1.56 21.24 -13.69
C HIS A 286 1.16 20.29 -14.82
N LEU A 287 0.53 19.17 -14.49
CA LEU A 287 -0.06 18.27 -15.49
C LEU A 287 -1.58 18.49 -15.49
N PRO A 288 -2.16 19.07 -16.56
CA PRO A 288 -3.60 19.18 -16.68
C PRO A 288 -4.20 17.79 -16.91
N ILE A 289 -5.05 17.32 -16.00
CA ILE A 289 -5.85 16.11 -16.20
C ILE A 289 -7.33 16.48 -16.15
N TYR A 290 -8.07 16.09 -17.17
CA TYR A 290 -9.52 16.22 -17.21
C TYR A 290 -10.14 14.93 -16.63
N ILE A 291 -10.77 15.04 -15.45
CA ILE A 291 -11.45 13.92 -14.82
C ILE A 291 -12.95 14.06 -15.08
N PRO A 292 -13.61 13.13 -15.79
CA PRO A 292 -15.05 13.15 -15.94
C PRO A 292 -15.71 12.90 -14.58
N MET A 293 -16.47 13.87 -14.10
CA MET A 293 -17.19 13.83 -12.83
C MET A 293 -18.70 14.01 -13.08
N LYS A 294 -19.50 13.25 -12.36
CA LYS A 294 -20.97 13.32 -12.42
C LYS A 294 -21.51 13.91 -11.13
N LYS A 295 -22.08 15.12 -11.18
CA LYS A 295 -22.84 15.65 -10.02
C LYS A 295 -24.28 15.19 -10.08
N ARG A 296 -24.85 14.96 -8.89
CA ARG A 296 -26.22 14.44 -8.66
C ARG A 296 -27.33 15.15 -9.44
N LYS A 297 -27.13 16.40 -9.88
CA LYS A 297 -28.14 17.21 -10.57
C LYS A 297 -27.71 17.83 -11.93
N LYS A 298 -26.47 17.64 -12.40
CA LYS A 298 -25.92 18.44 -13.53
C LYS A 298 -25.24 17.63 -14.65
N GLY A 299 -25.53 16.33 -14.78
CA GLY A 299 -24.93 15.50 -15.84
C GLY A 299 -23.43 15.27 -15.66
N TRP A 300 -22.78 14.76 -16.71
CA TRP A 300 -21.33 14.56 -16.76
C TRP A 300 -20.64 15.87 -17.13
N TRP A 301 -19.56 16.21 -16.42
CA TRP A 301 -18.67 17.29 -16.80
C TRP A 301 -17.22 16.87 -16.64
N LEU A 302 -16.30 17.54 -17.35
CA LEU A 302 -14.87 17.35 -17.14
C LEU A 302 -14.41 18.33 -16.06
N GLN A 303 -14.04 17.79 -14.90
CA GLN A 303 -13.42 18.59 -13.85
C GLN A 303 -11.92 18.63 -14.07
N PHE A 304 -11.38 19.85 -14.14
CA PHE A 304 -9.96 20.08 -14.21
C PHE A 304 -9.31 19.67 -12.87
N ALA A 305 -8.49 18.63 -12.90
CA ALA A 305 -7.72 18.18 -11.75
C ALA A 305 -6.26 18.57 -11.95
N LYS A 306 -5.77 19.46 -11.09
CA LYS A 306 -4.37 19.89 -11.05
C LYS A 306 -3.55 18.79 -10.36
N ILE A 307 -2.87 17.92 -11.11
CA ILE A 307 -1.87 17.02 -10.50
C ILE A 307 -0.57 17.78 -10.32
N ARG A 308 -0.11 17.85 -9.07
CA ARG A 308 1.13 18.52 -8.67
C ARG A 308 2.26 17.48 -8.67
N LYS A 309 3.27 17.66 -9.53
CA LYS A 309 4.50 16.85 -9.45
C LYS A 309 5.37 17.41 -8.31
N LEU A 310 5.31 16.76 -7.15
CA LEU A 310 6.17 17.06 -6.00
C LEU A 310 7.46 16.24 -6.15
N SER A 311 8.60 16.91 -6.26
CA SER A 311 9.88 16.27 -5.94
C SER A 311 10.20 16.49 -4.48
N VAL A 312 10.53 15.41 -3.80
CA VAL A 312 11.07 15.46 -2.45
C VAL A 312 12.58 15.62 -2.61
N LEU A 313 13.13 16.78 -2.23
CA LEU A 313 14.57 16.94 -2.07
C LEU A 313 14.93 16.41 -0.68
N SER A 314 15.58 15.26 -0.62
CA SER A 314 16.05 14.61 0.61
C SER A 314 17.10 13.58 0.27
N ARG A 315 18.08 13.35 1.15
CA ARG A 315 18.98 12.17 1.06
C ARG A 315 18.26 10.81 1.02
N HIS A 316 16.99 10.77 1.45
CA HIS A 316 16.13 9.59 1.39
C HIS A 316 15.25 9.56 0.13
N SER A 317 15.30 10.61 -0.69
CA SER A 317 14.56 10.67 -1.95
C SER A 317 15.14 9.71 -2.97
N LEU A 318 14.25 9.02 -3.68
CA LEU A 318 14.60 8.26 -4.87
C LEU A 318 14.84 9.20 -6.08
N ALA A 319 14.43 10.48 -5.98
CA ALA A 319 14.59 11.47 -7.02
C ALA A 319 15.86 12.29 -6.78
N GLY A 320 16.82 12.21 -7.71
CA GLY A 320 18.00 13.08 -7.73
C GLY A 320 19.34 12.36 -7.63
N HIS A 321 19.39 11.12 -7.14
CA HIS A 321 20.53 10.25 -7.41
C HIS A 321 20.34 9.71 -8.82
N ALA A 322 20.91 10.39 -9.82
CA ALA A 322 21.15 9.76 -11.11
C ALA A 322 21.77 8.39 -10.80
N PRO A 323 21.19 7.26 -11.25
CA PRO A 323 21.97 6.04 -11.27
C PRO A 323 23.26 6.43 -12.00
N ILE A 324 24.43 6.17 -11.39
CA ILE A 324 25.73 6.38 -12.04
C ILE A 324 25.53 5.93 -13.49
N SER A 325 25.69 6.87 -14.41
CA SER A 325 25.01 7.03 -15.71
C SER A 325 25.31 5.94 -16.75
N ARG A 326 25.22 4.68 -16.36
CA ARG A 326 25.28 3.49 -17.23
C ARG A 326 24.03 2.62 -17.14
N LEU A 327 23.05 2.96 -16.30
CA LEU A 327 21.83 2.18 -16.11
C LEU A 327 20.59 3.07 -16.07
N GLY A 328 20.32 3.72 -17.20
CA GLY A 328 19.00 4.29 -17.44
C GLY A 328 17.96 3.15 -17.45
N LEU A 329 16.79 3.40 -16.87
CA LEU A 329 15.64 2.48 -16.89
C LEU A 329 15.23 2.14 -18.33
N VAL A 330 15.47 3.09 -19.26
CA VAL A 330 15.34 2.89 -20.71
C VAL A 330 16.34 1.85 -21.24
N THR A 331 17.60 1.87 -20.78
CA THR A 331 18.65 0.93 -21.20
C THR A 331 18.39 -0.50 -20.69
N LEU A 332 17.75 -0.64 -19.53
CA LEU A 332 17.32 -1.94 -19.01
C LEU A 332 16.16 -2.52 -19.82
N LEU A 333 15.22 -1.69 -20.26
CA LEU A 333 14.07 -2.10 -21.06
C LEU A 333 14.39 -2.30 -22.56
N THR A 334 15.45 -1.67 -23.08
CA THR A 334 15.86 -1.82 -24.50
C THR A 334 16.85 -2.95 -24.75
N SER A 335 17.43 -3.55 -23.70
CA SER A 335 18.42 -4.64 -23.83
C SER A 335 17.87 -5.98 -24.38
N THR A 336 16.57 -6.07 -24.69
CA THR A 336 15.95 -7.25 -25.31
C THR A 336 15.48 -7.07 -26.75
N SER A 337 15.74 -5.94 -27.41
CA SER A 337 15.44 -5.81 -28.85
C SER A 337 16.71 -5.84 -29.70
N ARG A 338 16.77 -6.88 -30.54
CA ARG A 338 17.78 -7.17 -31.56
C ARG A 338 18.16 -5.96 -32.41
N ILE A 339 19.45 -5.94 -32.74
CA ILE A 339 20.10 -5.44 -33.95
C ILE A 339 19.10 -5.24 -35.10
N LEU A 340 18.87 -3.98 -35.47
CA LEU A 340 18.54 -3.60 -36.85
C LEU A 340 19.07 -2.19 -37.10
N GLY A 341 19.80 -2.04 -38.21
CA GLY A 341 20.64 -0.91 -38.52
C GLY A 341 19.91 0.43 -38.59
N SER A 342 20.64 1.47 -38.17
CA SER A 342 20.30 2.87 -38.41
C SER A 342 20.27 3.18 -39.91
N PRO A 343 19.19 3.78 -40.45
CA PRO A 343 19.29 4.47 -41.73
C PRO A 343 19.87 5.86 -41.52
N LYS A 344 20.97 6.15 -42.22
CA LYS A 344 21.46 7.51 -42.48
C LYS A 344 20.33 8.31 -43.15
N ARG A 345 20.09 9.53 -42.69
CA ARG A 345 19.42 10.55 -43.51
C ARG A 345 20.15 11.88 -43.39
N SER A 346 20.25 12.49 -44.56
CA SER A 346 21.14 13.56 -45.01
C SER A 346 20.75 14.95 -44.52
N LYS A 347 21.78 15.82 -44.54
CA LYS A 347 21.72 17.28 -44.59
C LYS A 347 20.65 17.81 -45.56
N SER A 348 20.01 18.91 -45.17
CA SER A 348 19.83 20.09 -46.02
C SER A 348 19.64 21.33 -45.14
N GLU A 349 20.29 22.40 -45.56
CA GLU A 349 20.30 23.75 -45.02
C GLU A 349 18.93 24.45 -45.12
N ASP A 350 18.67 25.39 -44.21
CA ASP A 350 18.50 26.84 -44.46
C ASP A 350 17.38 27.47 -43.62
N GLY A 351 17.66 28.69 -43.16
CA GLY A 351 16.63 29.73 -43.08
C GLY A 351 16.21 30.21 -41.70
N ASP A 352 16.93 31.25 -41.27
CA ASP A 352 16.37 32.52 -40.79
C ASP A 352 16.07 32.74 -39.30
N ASP A 353 16.84 33.72 -38.81
CA ASP A 353 16.73 34.53 -37.61
C ASP A 353 15.35 35.17 -37.45
N GLU A 354 14.86 35.23 -36.21
CA GLU A 354 14.26 36.46 -35.68
C GLU A 354 14.28 36.47 -34.15
N ASN A 355 15.02 37.45 -33.62
CA ASN A 355 15.02 37.87 -32.22
C ASN A 355 13.63 38.40 -31.81
N SER A 356 13.17 38.04 -30.62
CA SER A 356 12.50 39.01 -29.76
C SER A 356 12.58 38.61 -28.29
N ASP A 357 13.34 39.43 -27.57
CA ASP A 357 13.33 39.58 -26.12
C ASP A 357 11.92 39.90 -25.62
N LEU A 358 11.44 39.12 -24.65
CA LEU A 358 10.49 39.59 -23.65
C LEU A 358 10.88 39.01 -22.29
N SER A 359 11.67 39.80 -21.58
CA SER A 359 11.78 39.81 -20.13
C SER A 359 10.42 40.14 -19.52
N GLU A 360 9.81 39.21 -18.80
CA GLU A 360 8.66 39.54 -17.94
C GLU A 360 8.90 38.99 -16.53
N SER A 361 8.93 39.93 -15.60
CA SER A 361 9.15 39.80 -14.18
C SER A 361 8.02 38.99 -13.51
N PHE A 362 8.37 37.95 -12.77
CA PHE A 362 7.45 37.28 -11.86
C PHE A 362 7.31 38.10 -10.58
N HIS A 363 6.13 38.71 -10.38
CA HIS A 363 5.66 39.13 -9.07
C HIS A 363 5.14 37.91 -8.29
N ASP A 364 5.70 37.72 -7.10
CA ASP A 364 5.17 36.87 -6.05
C ASP A 364 3.83 37.46 -5.56
N ASP A 365 2.74 36.72 -5.77
CA ASP A 365 1.50 36.87 -5.00
C ASP A 365 1.28 35.58 -4.22
N ASP A 366 1.77 35.60 -2.98
CA ASP A 366 1.25 34.85 -1.86
C ASP A 366 -0.19 35.30 -1.63
N ASP A 367 -1.19 34.45 -1.91
CA ASP A 367 -2.43 34.50 -1.15
C ASP A 367 -3.41 33.31 -1.35
N TYR A 368 -4.07 32.98 -0.23
CA TYR A 368 -5.29 32.18 0.00
C TYR A 368 -5.26 30.65 0.21
N LEU A 369 -5.50 30.34 1.51
CA LEU A 369 -6.47 29.39 2.11
C LEU A 369 -6.17 27.88 2.15
#